data_AF-R5AZA7-F1
#
_entry.id   AF-R5AZA7-F1
#
_cell.length_a   1.000
_cell.length_b   1.000
_cell.length_c   1.000
_cell.angle_alpha   90.00
_cell.angle_beta   90.00
_cell.angle_gamma   90.00
#
_symmetry.space_group_name_H-M   'P 1'
#
loop_
_entity.id
_entity.type
_entity.pdbx_description
1 polymer ?
#
loop_
_entity_poly.entity_id
_entity_poly.type
_entity_poly.pdbx_seq_one_letter_code
_entity_poly.pdbx_strand_id
1 'polypeptide(L)'
;MVGIGNRGARNLREEDYFPEKALDNIPADEWSRTHLPSDFRQTCRGDEYAYFVAHDVKEFVDGRYSTMVEREHTFTMGSSMGALISLYIMCEYPDIVGGAACMSTHWVGSVSSSASNGYTMLDDPVCAAAILKYFGESLPEPGAHILYLDEGDSGWDALYVKYNQQMTTLAEAKGYSQSAGTLMVKYWPESGHNEWFWQQHCSVPLEFLLAAHLSGIDRITVSPTPSATIHTLLGVPVGHYAETLAPGIYCNPGKKFLKR
;
A
#
# COMPACT_ATOMS: atom_id res chain seq x y z
N MET A 1 2.52 -6.58 13.19
CA MET A 1 2.81 -5.67 12.07
C MET A 1 4.19 -5.08 12.28
N VAL A 2 5.02 -5.07 11.24
CA VAL A 2 6.37 -4.50 11.26
C VAL A 2 6.42 -3.41 10.18
N GLY A 3 6.93 -2.23 10.52
CA GLY A 3 7.18 -1.16 9.55
C GLY A 3 8.55 -1.36 8.92
N ILE A 4 8.61 -1.40 7.59
CA ILE A 4 9.86 -1.63 6.84
C ILE A 4 10.27 -0.32 6.19
N GLY A 5 11.51 0.12 6.47
CA GLY A 5 12.09 1.30 5.85
C GLY A 5 12.53 1.03 4.41
N ASN A 6 12.83 2.10 3.68
CA ASN A 6 13.50 2.04 2.38
C ASN A 6 14.79 2.86 2.41
N ARG A 7 15.50 2.92 1.29
CA ARG A 7 16.74 3.70 1.12
C ARG A 7 16.45 5.17 0.78
N GLY A 8 15.33 5.73 1.25
CA GLY A 8 14.92 7.11 1.01
C GLY A 8 15.91 8.16 1.51
N ALA A 9 16.67 7.89 2.58
CA ALA A 9 17.78 8.77 3.02
C ALA A 9 18.91 8.89 1.98
N ARG A 10 18.97 7.97 1.01
CA ARG A 10 19.86 8.01 -0.16
C ARG A 10 19.14 8.49 -1.43
N ASN A 11 17.89 8.94 -1.32
CA ASN A 11 17.01 9.33 -2.42
C ASN A 11 16.77 8.20 -3.44
N LEU A 12 16.60 6.96 -2.95
CA LEU A 12 16.36 5.75 -3.76
C LEU A 12 14.95 5.16 -3.52
N ARG A 13 14.04 5.91 -2.91
CA ARG A 13 12.71 5.39 -2.55
C ARG A 13 11.95 4.93 -3.79
N GLU A 14 12.02 5.72 -4.86
CA GLU A 14 11.31 5.45 -6.11
C GLU A 14 11.86 4.17 -6.77
N GLU A 15 13.19 4.02 -6.75
CA GLU A 15 13.89 2.84 -7.26
C GLU A 15 13.58 1.57 -6.45
N ASP A 16 13.51 1.68 -5.12
CA ASP A 16 13.21 0.55 -4.22
C ASP A 16 11.77 0.05 -4.38
N TYR A 17 10.82 0.93 -4.65
CA TYR A 17 9.38 0.61 -4.60
C TYR A 17 8.75 0.39 -5.98
N PHE A 18 9.46 0.69 -7.06
CA PHE A 18 8.95 0.47 -8.39
C PHE A 18 8.95 -1.05 -8.73
N PRO A 19 7.86 -1.60 -9.30
CA PRO A 19 7.82 -2.99 -9.75
C PRO A 19 8.76 -3.17 -10.96
N GLU A 20 9.99 -3.62 -10.72
CA GLU A 20 11.09 -3.62 -11.70
C GLU A 20 10.73 -4.36 -12.99
N LYS A 21 10.08 -5.53 -12.90
CA LYS A 21 9.63 -6.30 -14.07
C LYS A 21 8.53 -5.64 -14.90
N ALA A 22 7.88 -4.59 -14.40
CA ALA A 22 6.97 -3.80 -15.23
C ALA A 22 7.70 -3.06 -16.34
N LEU A 23 9.01 -2.80 -16.21
CA LEU A 23 9.81 -2.16 -17.25
C LEU A 23 9.87 -2.99 -18.54
N ASP A 24 9.86 -4.32 -18.43
CA ASP A 24 9.86 -5.24 -19.59
C ASP A 24 8.59 -5.11 -20.44
N ASN A 25 7.53 -4.52 -19.87
CA ASN A 25 6.26 -4.29 -20.54
C ASN A 25 6.16 -2.93 -21.24
N ILE A 26 7.21 -2.09 -21.18
CA ILE A 26 7.28 -0.82 -21.90
C ILE A 26 7.87 -1.08 -23.30
N PRO A 27 7.12 -0.81 -24.38
CA PRO A 27 7.66 -0.92 -25.73
C PRO A 27 8.87 0.01 -25.92
N ALA A 28 9.91 -0.50 -26.60
CA ALA A 28 11.16 0.25 -26.77
C ALA A 28 10.97 1.60 -27.48
N ASP A 29 9.99 1.69 -28.39
CA ASP A 29 9.62 2.91 -29.11
C ASP A 29 8.75 3.87 -28.29
N GLU A 30 8.19 3.42 -27.16
CA GLU A 30 7.43 4.24 -26.23
C GLU A 30 8.24 4.68 -25.01
N TRP A 31 9.44 4.13 -24.77
CA TRP A 31 10.27 4.44 -23.60
C TRP A 31 10.51 5.94 -23.40
N SER A 32 10.78 6.68 -24.48
CA SER A 32 11.03 8.13 -24.42
C SER A 32 9.79 8.97 -24.08
N ARG A 33 8.60 8.36 -24.08
CA ARG A 33 7.33 8.99 -23.68
C ARG A 33 7.05 8.82 -22.19
N THR A 34 7.84 8.03 -21.49
CA THR A 34 7.73 7.84 -20.04
C THR A 34 8.49 8.93 -19.29
N HIS A 35 8.13 9.13 -18.02
CA HIS A 35 8.85 9.98 -17.06
C HIS A 35 9.96 9.22 -16.30
N LEU A 36 10.07 7.91 -16.48
CA LEU A 36 11.06 7.07 -15.78
C LEU A 36 12.52 7.55 -15.91
N PRO A 37 12.99 8.06 -17.07
CA PRO A 37 14.37 8.56 -17.16
C PRO A 37 14.67 9.77 -16.27
N SER A 38 13.65 10.57 -15.91
CA SER A 38 13.82 11.67 -14.94
C SER A 38 13.61 11.22 -13.50
N ASP A 39 12.85 10.15 -13.31
CA ASP A 39 12.40 9.72 -11.99
C ASP A 39 13.41 8.76 -11.33
N PHE A 40 14.24 8.07 -12.11
CA PHE A 40 15.29 7.18 -11.61
C PHE A 40 16.69 7.76 -11.81
N ARG A 41 17.55 7.59 -10.80
CA ARG A 41 18.95 8.06 -10.81
C ARG A 41 19.93 6.98 -11.26
N GLN A 42 19.63 5.71 -11.01
CA GLN A 42 20.49 4.57 -11.34
C GLN A 42 19.74 3.49 -12.12
N THR A 43 18.92 2.70 -11.43
CA THR A 43 18.14 1.58 -11.95
C THR A 43 16.98 1.30 -10.98
N CYS A 44 15.91 0.64 -11.43
CA CYS A 44 14.97 0.04 -10.49
C CYS A 44 15.66 -1.04 -9.64
N ARG A 45 15.16 -1.22 -8.41
CA ARG A 45 15.66 -2.17 -7.42
C ARG A 45 14.51 -2.84 -6.66
N GLY A 46 13.35 -2.92 -7.31
CA GLY A 46 12.15 -3.53 -6.75
C GLY A 46 12.36 -5.00 -6.42
N ASP A 47 13.14 -5.72 -7.24
CA ASP A 47 13.45 -7.13 -7.01
C ASP A 47 14.33 -7.30 -5.76
N GLU A 48 15.36 -6.47 -5.60
CA GLU A 48 16.22 -6.46 -4.41
C GLU A 48 15.40 -6.18 -3.14
N TYR A 49 14.51 -5.18 -3.20
CA TYR A 49 13.68 -4.83 -2.05
C TYR A 49 12.68 -5.93 -1.72
N ALA A 50 12.02 -6.51 -2.73
CA ALA A 50 11.05 -7.57 -2.54
C ALA A 50 11.71 -8.83 -1.96
N TYR A 51 12.89 -9.19 -2.46
CA TYR A 51 13.72 -10.27 -1.88
C TYR A 51 14.07 -10.00 -0.41
N PHE A 52 14.57 -8.80 -0.11
CA PHE A 52 14.90 -8.39 1.26
C PHE A 52 13.70 -8.54 2.20
N VAL A 53 12.50 -8.13 1.78
CA VAL A 53 11.30 -8.28 2.61
C VAL A 53 10.93 -9.75 2.79
N ALA A 54 10.91 -10.53 1.71
CA ALA A 54 10.44 -11.92 1.71
C ALA A 54 11.41 -12.88 2.43
N HIS A 55 12.72 -12.67 2.31
CA HIS A 55 13.74 -13.60 2.81
C HIS A 55 14.54 -13.07 3.99
N ASP A 56 14.78 -11.77 4.11
CA ASP A 56 15.54 -11.26 5.25
C ASP A 56 14.61 -10.82 6.38
N VAL A 57 13.64 -9.95 6.07
CA VAL A 57 12.73 -9.38 7.08
C VAL A 57 11.78 -10.44 7.63
N LYS A 58 11.09 -11.18 6.75
CA LYS A 58 10.13 -12.20 7.18
C LYS A 58 10.81 -13.30 8.01
N GLU A 59 11.91 -13.87 7.55
CA GLU A 59 12.63 -14.92 8.28
C GLU A 59 13.17 -14.41 9.63
N PHE A 60 13.69 -13.18 9.69
CA PHE A 60 14.11 -12.57 10.95
C PHE A 60 12.93 -12.43 11.94
N VAL A 61 11.78 -11.95 11.47
CA VAL A 61 10.61 -11.74 12.32
C VAL A 61 10.06 -13.07 12.83
N ASP A 62 9.92 -14.07 11.95
CA ASP A 62 9.43 -15.40 12.32
C ASP A 62 10.37 -16.13 13.28
N GLY A 63 11.68 -15.99 13.10
CA GLY A 63 12.67 -16.59 13.99
C GLY A 63 12.73 -15.94 15.38
N ARG A 64 12.20 -14.72 15.54
CA ARG A 64 12.36 -13.92 16.76
C ARG A 64 11.07 -13.70 17.55
N TYR A 65 9.92 -13.76 16.88
CA TYR A 65 8.62 -13.50 17.45
C TYR A 65 7.67 -14.66 17.22
N SER A 66 6.62 -14.77 18.04
CA SER A 66 5.58 -15.80 17.86
C SER A 66 4.65 -15.38 16.72
N THR A 67 4.99 -15.75 15.50
CA THR A 67 4.15 -15.55 14.30
C THR A 67 3.48 -16.85 13.87
N MET A 68 2.41 -16.72 13.10
CA MET A 68 1.93 -17.80 12.24
C MET A 68 2.68 -17.65 10.92
N VAL A 69 3.59 -18.58 10.64
CA VAL A 69 4.61 -18.42 9.60
C VAL A 69 4.06 -18.69 8.20
N GLU A 70 2.94 -19.39 8.13
CA GLU A 70 2.28 -19.82 6.91
C GLU A 70 1.82 -18.62 6.08
N ARG A 71 1.77 -18.83 4.76
CA ARG A 71 1.40 -17.82 3.77
C ARG A 71 0.05 -17.18 4.06
N GLU A 72 -0.93 -17.99 4.45
CA GLU A 72 -2.32 -17.54 4.73
C GLU A 72 -2.38 -16.55 5.90
N HIS A 73 -1.29 -16.38 6.63
CA HIS A 73 -1.17 -15.49 7.79
C HIS A 73 -0.14 -14.38 7.57
N THR A 74 0.42 -14.30 6.36
CA THR A 74 1.45 -13.34 5.98
C THR A 74 0.90 -12.38 4.92
N PHE A 75 0.89 -11.09 5.25
CA PHE A 75 0.33 -10.05 4.39
C PHE A 75 1.27 -8.86 4.25
N THR A 76 1.25 -8.23 3.07
CA THR A 76 1.90 -6.94 2.80
C THR A 76 0.85 -5.84 2.69
N MET A 77 1.23 -4.62 3.06
CA MET A 77 0.33 -3.48 3.01
C MET A 77 1.13 -2.19 2.90
N GLY A 78 0.64 -1.25 2.09
CA GLY A 78 1.22 0.07 1.98
C GLY A 78 0.29 1.05 1.29
N SER A 79 0.71 2.32 1.27
CA SER A 79 0.05 3.37 0.51
C SER A 79 0.93 3.89 -0.63
N SER A 80 0.33 4.45 -1.69
CA SER A 80 1.08 5.06 -2.80
C SER A 80 2.08 4.07 -3.44
N MET A 81 3.36 4.42 -3.57
CA MET A 81 4.38 3.48 -4.03
C MET A 81 4.60 2.31 -3.06
N GLY A 82 4.32 2.51 -1.76
CA GLY A 82 4.30 1.43 -0.78
C GLY A 82 3.24 0.37 -1.08
N ALA A 83 2.12 0.77 -1.69
CA ALA A 83 1.10 -0.14 -2.18
C ALA A 83 1.60 -0.94 -3.40
N LEU A 84 2.27 -0.29 -4.35
CA LEU A 84 2.88 -0.95 -5.51
C LEU A 84 3.85 -2.06 -5.09
N ILE A 85 4.81 -1.74 -4.23
CA ILE A 85 5.80 -2.73 -3.79
C ILE A 85 5.17 -3.82 -2.94
N SER A 86 4.13 -3.51 -2.16
CA SER A 86 3.39 -4.52 -1.39
C SER A 86 2.71 -5.55 -2.30
N LEU A 87 2.05 -5.09 -3.38
CA LEU A 87 1.46 -5.97 -4.38
C LEU A 87 2.53 -6.74 -5.15
N TYR A 88 3.64 -6.07 -5.48
CA TYR A 88 4.77 -6.68 -6.17
C TYR A 88 5.36 -7.85 -5.38
N ILE A 89 5.58 -7.67 -4.08
CA ILE A 89 6.05 -8.74 -3.19
C ILE A 89 5.10 -9.95 -3.21
N MET A 90 3.78 -9.73 -3.20
CA MET A 90 2.81 -10.82 -3.29
C MET A 90 2.88 -11.56 -4.64
N CYS A 91 3.07 -10.84 -5.74
CA CYS A 91 3.19 -11.45 -7.07
C CYS A 91 4.50 -12.22 -7.25
N GLU A 92 5.59 -11.72 -6.68
CA GLU A 92 6.93 -12.32 -6.78
C GLU A 92 7.15 -13.47 -5.82
N TYR A 93 6.51 -13.42 -4.65
CA TYR A 93 6.63 -14.43 -3.59
C TYR A 93 5.25 -14.92 -3.14
N PRO A 94 4.41 -15.44 -4.05
CA PRO A 94 3.06 -15.88 -3.71
C PRO A 94 3.07 -17.04 -2.73
N ASP A 95 4.11 -17.88 -2.71
CA ASP A 95 4.23 -18.96 -1.73
C ASP A 95 4.54 -18.48 -0.31
N ILE A 96 4.93 -17.21 -0.13
CA ILE A 96 5.27 -16.60 1.16
C ILE A 96 4.18 -15.63 1.63
N VAL A 97 3.58 -14.86 0.70
CA VAL A 97 2.64 -13.78 1.03
C VAL A 97 1.25 -14.11 0.50
N GLY A 98 0.29 -14.31 1.40
CA GLY A 98 -1.11 -14.67 1.09
C GLY A 98 -2.03 -13.49 0.83
N GLY A 99 -1.54 -12.26 0.87
CA GLY A 99 -2.38 -11.13 0.50
C GLY A 99 -1.68 -9.77 0.57
N ALA A 100 -2.24 -8.82 -0.17
CA ALA A 100 -1.74 -7.46 -0.25
C ALA A 100 -2.88 -6.47 -0.04
N ALA A 101 -2.63 -5.40 0.72
CA ALA A 101 -3.52 -4.24 0.81
C ALA A 101 -2.87 -2.99 0.22
N CYS A 102 -3.49 -2.47 -0.83
CA CYS A 102 -2.95 -1.45 -1.69
C CYS A 102 -3.77 -0.16 -1.54
N MET A 103 -3.30 0.77 -0.70
CA MET A 103 -4.02 2.01 -0.43
C MET A 103 -3.58 3.15 -1.36
N SER A 104 -4.50 3.88 -1.98
CA SER A 104 -4.20 5.01 -2.89
C SER A 104 -3.03 4.70 -3.82
N THR A 105 -3.07 3.57 -4.50
CA THR A 105 -1.89 2.98 -5.14
C THR A 105 -1.33 3.88 -6.24
N HIS A 106 0.00 4.00 -6.32
CA HIS A 106 0.69 4.90 -7.23
C HIS A 106 0.68 4.41 -8.69
N TRP A 107 -0.50 4.26 -9.30
CA TRP A 107 -0.62 3.66 -10.63
C TRP A 107 -0.06 4.51 -11.77
N VAL A 108 0.00 5.83 -11.60
CA VAL A 108 0.35 6.75 -12.70
C VAL A 108 1.78 6.57 -13.21
N GLY A 109 2.64 5.84 -12.49
CA GLY A 109 3.97 5.46 -12.97
C GLY A 109 5.00 6.58 -13.02
N SER A 110 4.72 7.76 -12.46
CA SER A 110 5.68 8.87 -12.39
C SER A 110 5.65 9.65 -11.07
N VAL A 111 6.85 10.02 -10.62
CA VAL A 111 7.09 10.90 -9.47
C VAL A 111 8.19 11.89 -9.83
N SER A 112 7.82 13.13 -10.17
CA SER A 112 8.81 14.18 -10.38
C SER A 112 9.28 14.73 -9.04
N SER A 113 10.55 14.47 -8.70
CA SER A 113 11.24 15.04 -7.53
C SER A 113 11.87 16.42 -7.79
N SER A 114 11.67 17.00 -8.99
CA SER A 114 12.24 18.30 -9.38
C SER A 114 11.33 19.50 -9.11
N ALA A 115 10.18 19.31 -8.47
CA ALA A 115 9.26 20.40 -8.19
C ALA A 115 9.73 21.25 -7.00
N SER A 116 9.63 22.57 -7.10
CA SER A 116 10.11 23.54 -6.09
C SER A 116 9.43 23.44 -4.71
N ASN A 117 8.41 22.58 -4.58
CA ASN A 117 7.62 22.31 -3.38
C ASN A 117 7.73 20.85 -2.89
N GLY A 118 8.62 20.03 -3.46
CA GLY A 118 8.81 18.62 -3.07
C GLY A 118 8.57 17.67 -4.25
N TYR A 119 7.39 17.06 -4.31
CA TYR A 119 7.01 16.08 -5.36
C TYR A 119 5.88 16.63 -6.24
N THR A 120 5.89 16.30 -7.53
CA THR A 120 4.74 16.47 -8.43
C THR A 120 4.41 15.16 -9.11
N MET A 121 3.13 14.85 -9.16
CA MET A 121 2.61 13.68 -9.84
C MET A 121 2.16 14.06 -11.25
N LEU A 122 2.69 13.35 -12.24
CA LEU A 122 2.28 13.47 -13.62
C LEU A 122 1.59 12.18 -14.05
N ASP A 123 0.60 12.30 -14.92
CA ASP A 123 0.00 11.12 -15.53
C ASP A 123 0.97 10.57 -16.58
N ASP A 124 1.49 9.35 -16.39
CA ASP A 124 2.28 8.61 -17.37
C ASP A 124 1.52 7.36 -17.83
N PRO A 125 0.64 7.48 -18.84
CA PRO A 125 -0.16 6.36 -19.31
C PRO A 125 0.65 5.18 -19.85
N VAL A 126 1.86 5.42 -20.37
CA VAL A 126 2.72 4.36 -20.91
C VAL A 126 3.26 3.51 -19.77
N CYS A 127 3.82 4.16 -18.75
CA CYS A 127 4.30 3.49 -17.55
C CYS A 127 3.15 2.81 -16.80
N ALA A 128 2.03 3.51 -16.61
CA ALA A 128 0.85 2.96 -15.94
C ALA A 128 0.31 1.70 -16.64
N ALA A 129 0.26 1.70 -17.98
CA ALA A 129 -0.15 0.52 -18.74
C ALA A 129 0.82 -0.66 -18.55
N ALA A 130 2.13 -0.41 -18.49
CA ALA A 130 3.13 -1.45 -18.27
C ALA A 130 3.04 -2.04 -16.85
N ILE A 131 2.81 -1.19 -15.83
CA ILE A 131 2.56 -1.60 -14.44
C ILE A 131 1.30 -2.48 -14.36
N LEU A 132 0.19 -2.02 -14.93
CA LEU A 132 -1.08 -2.76 -14.93
C LEU A 132 -0.96 -4.09 -15.67
N LYS A 133 -0.26 -4.11 -16.81
CA LYS A 133 -0.01 -5.34 -17.56
C LYS A 133 0.77 -6.36 -16.72
N TYR A 134 1.87 -5.93 -16.09
CA TYR A 134 2.66 -6.79 -15.21
C TYR A 134 1.78 -7.43 -14.11
N PHE A 135 1.01 -6.62 -13.39
CA PHE A 135 0.17 -7.15 -12.31
C PHE A 135 -0.98 -8.02 -12.84
N GLY A 136 -1.58 -7.68 -13.97
CA GLY A 136 -2.60 -8.53 -14.60
C GLY A 136 -2.07 -9.92 -14.98
N GLU A 137 -0.81 -10.01 -15.40
CA GLU A 137 -0.16 -11.27 -15.76
C GLU A 137 0.36 -12.04 -14.54
N SER A 138 0.85 -11.33 -13.52
CA SER A 138 1.62 -11.89 -12.40
C SER A 138 0.81 -12.07 -11.11
N LEU A 139 -0.42 -11.56 -11.05
CA LEU A 139 -1.31 -11.83 -9.92
C LEU A 139 -1.44 -13.35 -9.71
N PRO A 140 -1.26 -13.86 -8.48
CA PRO A 140 -1.42 -15.27 -8.19
C PRO A 140 -2.88 -15.69 -8.29
N GLU A 141 -3.13 -17.00 -8.30
CA GLU A 141 -4.49 -17.52 -8.36
C GLU A 141 -5.29 -17.12 -7.09
N PRO A 142 -6.54 -16.68 -7.27
CA PRO A 142 -7.42 -16.30 -6.17
C PRO A 142 -7.78 -17.50 -5.29
N GLY A 143 -8.14 -17.24 -4.03
CA GLY A 143 -8.58 -18.26 -3.07
C GLY A 143 -7.57 -18.42 -1.93
N ALA A 144 -6.34 -18.82 -2.25
CA ALA A 144 -5.23 -18.78 -1.28
C ALA A 144 -4.68 -17.35 -1.08
N HIS A 145 -5.02 -16.44 -2.00
CA HIS A 145 -4.60 -15.05 -1.98
C HIS A 145 -5.79 -14.10 -1.91
N ILE A 146 -5.63 -13.01 -1.16
CA ILE A 146 -6.61 -11.95 -1.02
C ILE A 146 -6.00 -10.58 -1.38
N LEU A 147 -6.80 -9.72 -2.00
CA LEU A 147 -6.37 -8.41 -2.47
C LEU A 147 -7.32 -7.32 -1.97
N TYR A 148 -6.75 -6.27 -1.40
CA TYR A 148 -7.46 -5.03 -1.10
C TYR A 148 -6.92 -3.91 -1.98
N LEU A 149 -7.82 -3.16 -2.61
CA LEU A 149 -7.53 -1.95 -3.37
C LEU A 149 -8.37 -0.81 -2.81
N ASP A 150 -7.78 0.37 -2.64
CA ASP A 150 -8.56 1.59 -2.42
C ASP A 150 -8.01 2.81 -3.15
N GLU A 151 -8.88 3.81 -3.27
CA GLU A 151 -8.58 5.11 -3.81
C GLU A 151 -9.49 6.19 -3.19
N GLY A 152 -8.95 7.40 -3.08
CA GLY A 152 -9.74 8.62 -2.98
C GLY A 152 -10.01 9.25 -4.35
N ASP A 153 -10.53 10.48 -4.35
CA ASP A 153 -10.85 11.23 -5.58
C ASP A 153 -10.35 12.68 -5.58
N SER A 154 -9.60 13.08 -4.55
CA SER A 154 -9.19 14.46 -4.33
C SER A 154 -7.68 14.63 -4.41
N GLY A 155 -7.24 15.79 -4.89
CA GLY A 155 -5.81 16.06 -5.10
C GLY A 155 -5.19 15.05 -6.07
N TRP A 156 -4.09 14.41 -5.67
CA TRP A 156 -3.41 13.41 -6.51
C TRP A 156 -4.17 12.09 -6.64
N ASP A 157 -5.05 11.74 -5.70
CA ASP A 157 -5.79 10.47 -5.77
C ASP A 157 -6.77 10.43 -6.95
N ALA A 158 -7.25 11.59 -7.40
CA ALA A 158 -8.06 11.73 -8.61
C ALA A 158 -7.41 11.10 -9.86
N LEU A 159 -6.07 11.09 -9.93
CA LEU A 159 -5.33 10.51 -11.06
C LEU A 159 -5.35 8.98 -11.06
N TYR A 160 -5.56 8.36 -9.90
CA TYR A 160 -5.53 6.90 -9.75
C TYR A 160 -6.85 6.22 -10.07
N VAL A 161 -7.99 6.91 -9.95
CA VAL A 161 -9.34 6.33 -10.10
C VAL A 161 -9.45 5.47 -11.36
N LYS A 162 -9.03 6.01 -12.51
CA LYS A 162 -9.08 5.29 -13.80
C LYS A 162 -8.21 4.04 -13.84
N TYR A 163 -7.07 4.04 -13.15
CA TYR A 163 -6.13 2.92 -13.14
C TYR A 163 -6.48 1.90 -12.06
N ASN A 164 -7.01 2.34 -10.92
CA ASN A 164 -7.52 1.43 -9.89
C ASN A 164 -8.72 0.64 -10.40
N GLN A 165 -9.59 1.29 -11.20
CA GLN A 165 -10.66 0.60 -11.91
C GLN A 165 -10.15 -0.44 -12.90
N GLN A 166 -9.09 -0.14 -13.66
CA GLN A 166 -8.47 -1.10 -14.58
C GLN A 166 -7.85 -2.28 -13.83
N MET A 167 -7.12 -2.03 -12.74
CA MET A 167 -6.54 -3.08 -11.90
C MET A 167 -7.63 -3.96 -11.27
N THR A 168 -8.72 -3.35 -10.83
CA THR A 168 -9.90 -4.07 -10.32
C THR A 168 -10.44 -5.03 -11.38
N THR A 169 -10.65 -4.55 -12.61
CA THR A 169 -11.12 -5.39 -13.71
C THR A 169 -10.14 -6.52 -14.05
N LEU A 170 -8.83 -6.27 -14.00
CA LEU A 170 -7.81 -7.31 -14.20
C LEU A 170 -7.87 -8.38 -13.10
N ALA A 171 -7.99 -7.97 -11.83
CA ALA A 171 -8.13 -8.88 -10.70
C ALA A 171 -9.41 -9.73 -10.83
N GLU A 172 -10.55 -9.11 -11.16
CA GLU A 172 -11.82 -9.80 -11.37
C GLU A 172 -11.74 -10.79 -12.55
N ALA A 173 -11.07 -10.43 -13.65
CA ALA A 173 -10.84 -11.32 -14.78
C ALA A 173 -9.94 -12.52 -14.42
N LYS A 174 -9.02 -12.35 -13.47
CA LYS A 174 -8.19 -13.41 -12.88
C LYS A 174 -8.97 -14.29 -11.88
N GLY A 175 -10.19 -13.89 -11.50
CA GLY A 175 -11.09 -14.63 -10.62
C GLY A 175 -11.13 -14.15 -9.16
N TYR A 176 -10.47 -13.03 -8.84
CA TYR A 176 -10.66 -12.35 -7.56
C TYR A 176 -12.11 -11.85 -7.46
N SER A 177 -12.72 -11.96 -6.28
CA SER A 177 -14.16 -11.72 -6.13
C SER A 177 -14.51 -11.11 -4.79
N GLN A 178 -15.34 -10.06 -4.84
CA GLN A 178 -15.90 -9.43 -3.65
C GLN A 178 -16.89 -10.34 -2.93
N SER A 179 -17.67 -11.14 -3.66
CA SER A 179 -18.62 -12.08 -3.06
C SER A 179 -17.94 -13.30 -2.44
N ALA A 180 -16.81 -13.73 -3.00
CA ALA A 180 -16.00 -14.81 -2.45
C ALA A 180 -15.06 -14.32 -1.32
N GLY A 181 -14.98 -13.02 -1.08
CA GLY A 181 -14.11 -12.42 -0.06
C GLY A 181 -12.63 -12.41 -0.43
N THR A 182 -12.26 -12.68 -1.69
CA THR A 182 -10.87 -12.62 -2.16
C THR A 182 -10.48 -11.24 -2.66
N LEU A 183 -11.43 -10.37 -2.95
CA LEU A 183 -11.21 -8.97 -3.34
C LEU A 183 -12.01 -8.02 -2.44
N MET A 184 -11.41 -6.89 -2.09
CA MET A 184 -12.16 -5.73 -1.58
C MET A 184 -11.68 -4.47 -2.28
N VAL A 185 -12.62 -3.73 -2.85
CA VAL A 185 -12.35 -2.42 -3.47
C VAL A 185 -13.10 -1.35 -2.69
N LYS A 186 -12.40 -0.28 -2.29
CA LYS A 186 -12.99 0.83 -1.55
C LYS A 186 -12.71 2.16 -2.23
N TYR A 187 -13.78 2.91 -2.44
CA TYR A 187 -13.73 4.28 -2.89
C TYR A 187 -14.02 5.23 -1.72
N TRP A 188 -13.18 6.23 -1.54
CA TRP A 188 -13.26 7.21 -0.45
C TRP A 188 -13.53 8.62 -1.01
N PRO A 189 -14.81 9.06 -1.09
CA PRO A 189 -15.13 10.38 -1.60
C PRO A 189 -14.43 11.49 -0.80
N GLU A 190 -13.95 12.51 -1.50
CA GLU A 190 -13.23 13.67 -0.95
C GLU A 190 -11.90 13.33 -0.25
N SER A 191 -11.43 12.09 -0.40
CA SER A 191 -10.17 11.63 0.17
C SER A 191 -8.98 11.95 -0.74
N GLY A 192 -7.91 12.46 -0.14
CA GLY A 192 -6.69 12.85 -0.84
C GLY A 192 -5.47 11.99 -0.51
N HIS A 193 -4.40 12.20 -1.28
CA HIS A 193 -3.17 11.41 -1.23
C HIS A 193 -2.22 11.80 -0.08
N ASN A 194 -2.58 11.49 1.17
CA ASN A 194 -1.72 11.76 2.31
C ASN A 194 -2.08 10.91 3.55
N GLU A 195 -1.19 10.92 4.54
CA GLU A 195 -1.30 10.12 5.76
C GLU A 195 -2.51 10.48 6.61
N TRP A 196 -3.05 11.71 6.51
CA TRP A 196 -4.26 12.08 7.24
C TRP A 196 -5.47 11.27 6.78
N PHE A 197 -5.60 11.00 5.49
CA PHE A 197 -6.67 10.15 4.99
C PHE A 197 -6.37 8.67 5.19
N TRP A 198 -5.15 8.22 4.88
CA TRP A 198 -4.80 6.80 5.03
C TRP A 198 -4.94 6.33 6.48
N GLN A 199 -4.58 7.14 7.47
CA GLN A 199 -4.75 6.75 8.87
C GLN A 199 -6.23 6.54 9.23
N GLN A 200 -7.17 7.20 8.54
CA GLN A 200 -8.61 7.06 8.81
C GLN A 200 -9.18 5.77 8.26
N HIS A 201 -8.69 5.36 7.09
CA HIS A 201 -9.22 4.20 6.36
C HIS A 201 -8.48 2.90 6.67
N CYS A 202 -7.25 2.97 7.17
CA CYS A 202 -6.36 1.80 7.34
C CYS A 202 -6.91 0.66 8.21
N SER A 203 -7.92 0.91 9.05
CA SER A 203 -8.59 -0.16 9.78
C SER A 203 -9.30 -1.14 8.84
N VAL A 204 -9.85 -0.67 7.72
CA VAL A 204 -10.61 -1.48 6.76
C VAL A 204 -9.75 -2.55 6.08
N PRO A 205 -8.60 -2.23 5.44
CA PRO A 205 -7.73 -3.26 4.89
C PRO A 205 -7.17 -4.20 5.96
N LEU A 206 -6.87 -3.71 7.17
CA LEU A 206 -6.39 -4.57 8.25
C LEU A 206 -7.46 -5.56 8.72
N GLU A 207 -8.71 -5.12 8.82
CA GLU A 207 -9.83 -6.00 9.16
C GLU A 207 -10.12 -7.00 8.05
N PHE A 208 -9.99 -6.60 6.79
CA PHE A 208 -10.12 -7.50 5.66
C PHE A 208 -9.03 -8.58 5.66
N LEU A 209 -7.76 -8.18 5.76
CA LEU A 209 -6.62 -9.11 5.76
C LEU A 209 -6.65 -10.06 6.96
N LEU A 210 -7.03 -9.56 8.14
CA LEU A 210 -6.99 -10.33 9.39
C LEU A 210 -8.33 -10.98 9.75
N ALA A 211 -9.34 -10.93 8.88
CA ALA A 211 -10.72 -11.32 9.20
C ALA A 211 -10.84 -12.70 9.87
N ALA A 212 -10.11 -13.70 9.36
CA ALA A 212 -10.09 -15.05 9.91
C ALA A 212 -9.56 -15.13 11.36
N HIS A 213 -8.78 -14.15 11.78
CA HIS A 213 -8.13 -14.08 13.09
C HIS A 213 -8.85 -13.16 14.09
N LEU A 214 -9.80 -12.35 13.65
CA LEU A 214 -10.50 -11.40 14.52
C LEU A 214 -11.61 -12.06 15.34
N SER A 215 -11.96 -13.32 15.07
CA SER A 215 -12.92 -14.08 15.88
C SER A 215 -12.34 -14.40 17.26
N GLY A 216 -13.03 -13.98 18.34
CA GLY A 216 -12.66 -14.30 19.72
C GLY A 216 -11.60 -13.40 20.37
N ILE A 217 -11.13 -12.34 19.72
CA ILE A 217 -10.25 -11.33 20.35
C ILE A 217 -11.12 -10.28 21.05
N ASP A 218 -11.02 -10.23 22.38
CA ASP A 218 -11.62 -9.16 23.18
C ASP A 218 -11.01 -7.80 22.79
N ARG A 219 -11.87 -6.90 22.33
CA ARG A 219 -11.46 -5.55 21.92
C ARG A 219 -11.04 -4.76 23.15
N ILE A 220 -9.79 -4.34 23.22
CA ILE A 220 -9.33 -3.41 24.25
C ILE A 220 -9.85 -2.02 23.91
N THR A 221 -10.95 -1.62 24.53
CA THR A 221 -11.38 -0.23 24.54
C THR A 221 -10.50 0.54 25.51
N VAL A 222 -9.54 1.31 25.01
CA VAL A 222 -8.77 2.22 25.87
C VAL A 222 -9.70 3.37 26.23
N SER A 223 -10.14 3.42 27.50
CA SER A 223 -10.85 4.60 28.02
C SER A 223 -9.93 5.81 27.90
N PRO A 224 -10.31 6.88 27.16
CA PRO A 224 -9.47 8.05 27.02
C PRO A 224 -9.37 8.76 28.37
N THR A 225 -8.19 8.82 28.97
CA THR A 225 -7.91 9.77 30.05
C THR A 225 -7.82 11.17 29.44
N PRO A 226 -8.71 12.11 29.79
CA PRO A 226 -8.81 13.42 29.16
C PRO A 226 -7.79 14.38 29.77
N SER A 227 -6.61 14.50 29.18
CA SER A 227 -5.75 15.67 29.47
C SER A 227 -4.67 15.95 28.42
N ALA A 228 -4.20 14.96 27.68
CA ALA A 228 -3.14 15.15 26.69
C ALA A 228 -3.70 15.44 25.28
N THR A 229 -3.03 16.31 24.54
CA THR A 229 -3.33 16.57 23.13
C THR A 229 -3.17 15.29 22.33
N ILE A 230 -4.20 14.93 21.57
CA ILE A 230 -4.18 13.83 20.62
C ILE A 230 -3.57 14.34 19.31
N HIS A 231 -2.73 13.52 18.71
CA HIS A 231 -2.04 13.83 17.47
C HIS A 231 -2.37 12.80 16.39
N THR A 232 -2.28 13.22 15.13
CA THR A 232 -2.18 12.29 13.99
C THR A 232 -0.88 11.50 14.05
N LEU A 233 -0.73 10.51 13.16
CA LEU A 233 0.54 9.82 12.98
C LEU A 233 1.69 10.75 12.53
N LEU A 234 1.35 11.90 11.93
CA LEU A 234 2.29 12.95 11.54
C LEU A 234 2.61 13.94 12.68
N GLY A 235 2.08 13.74 13.89
CA GLY A 235 2.29 14.65 15.00
C GLY A 235 1.48 15.95 14.92
N VAL A 236 0.47 16.02 14.05
CA VAL A 236 -0.44 17.19 13.96
C VAL A 236 -1.46 17.09 15.09
N PRO A 237 -1.65 18.13 15.93
CA PRO A 237 -2.63 18.12 17.01
C PRO A 237 -4.06 18.16 16.44
N VAL A 238 -4.93 17.28 16.94
CA VAL A 238 -6.33 17.12 16.46
C VAL A 238 -7.38 17.29 17.55
N GLY A 239 -6.97 17.70 18.75
CA GLY A 239 -7.85 17.97 19.88
C GLY A 239 -7.49 17.15 21.12
N HIS A 240 -8.40 17.11 22.08
CA HIS A 240 -8.20 16.45 23.38
C HIS A 240 -9.17 15.29 23.65
N TYR A 241 -10.20 15.17 22.82
CA TYR A 241 -11.35 14.29 23.01
C TYR A 241 -11.40 13.27 21.88
N ALA A 242 -11.22 11.98 22.20
CA ALA A 242 -11.17 10.93 21.19
C ALA A 242 -12.54 10.69 20.53
N GLU A 243 -13.63 11.03 21.21
CA GLU A 243 -15.00 10.91 20.75
C GLU A 243 -15.36 11.87 19.61
N THR A 244 -14.64 12.99 19.47
CA THR A 244 -14.87 13.97 18.40
C THR A 244 -14.03 13.71 17.16
N LEU A 245 -13.12 12.73 17.21
CA LEU A 245 -12.24 12.39 16.10
C LEU A 245 -12.96 11.51 15.08
N ALA A 246 -12.64 11.71 13.81
CA ALA A 246 -12.97 10.77 12.76
C ALA A 246 -12.38 9.37 13.08
N PRO A 247 -12.92 8.29 12.48
CA PRO A 247 -12.28 6.97 12.55
C PRO A 247 -10.82 7.07 12.07
N GLY A 248 -9.88 6.42 12.75
CA GLY A 248 -8.47 6.39 12.34
C GLY A 248 -7.47 6.06 13.44
N ILE A 249 -6.18 6.03 13.10
CA ILE A 249 -5.08 5.79 14.05
C ILE A 249 -4.53 7.12 14.57
N TYR A 250 -4.42 7.25 15.89
CA TYR A 250 -3.98 8.46 16.58
C TYR A 250 -2.93 8.17 17.65
N CYS A 251 -2.22 9.21 18.07
CA CYS A 251 -1.20 9.19 19.10
C CYS A 251 -1.63 10.03 20.31
N ASN A 252 -1.57 9.45 21.51
CA ASN A 252 -1.84 10.13 22.78
C ASN A 252 -0.82 9.63 23.83
N PRO A 253 -0.34 10.48 24.74
CA PRO A 253 1.10 10.62 25.10
C PRO A 253 2.01 9.46 24.64
N GLY A 254 2.36 9.44 23.34
CA GLY A 254 3.25 8.42 22.76
C GLY A 254 2.66 7.01 22.60
N LYS A 255 1.42 6.78 23.03
CA LYS A 255 0.64 5.56 22.81
C LYS A 255 -0.22 5.71 21.55
N LYS A 256 -0.12 4.74 20.65
CA LYS A 256 -1.00 4.64 19.49
C LYS A 256 -2.33 4.02 19.90
N PHE A 257 -3.43 4.55 19.40
CA PHE A 257 -4.76 3.97 19.56
C PHE A 257 -5.58 4.12 18.27
N LEU A 258 -6.56 3.24 18.10
CA LEU A 258 -7.46 3.24 16.96
C LEU A 258 -8.83 3.80 17.39
N LYS A 259 -9.32 4.80 16.67
CA LYS A 259 -10.70 5.28 16.71
C LYS A 259 -11.47 4.58 15.59
N ARG A 260 -12.62 4.03 15.92
CA ARG A 260 -13.58 3.45 14.96
C ARG A 260 -14.76 4.38 14.82
#